data_AF-A0A2V8RNI5-F1
#
_entry.id   AF-A0A2V8RNI5-F1
#
_cell.length_a   1.000
_cell.length_b   1.000
_cell.length_c   1.000
_cell.angle_alpha   90.00
_cell.angle_beta   90.00
_cell.angle_gamma   90.00
#
_symmetry.space_group_name_H-M   'P 1'
#
loop_
_entity.id
_entity.type
_entity.pdbx_description
1 polymer ?
#
loop_
_entity_poly.entity_id
_entity_poly.type
_entity_poly.pdbx_seq_one_letter_code
_entity_poly.pdbx_strand_id
1 'polypeptide(L)'
;MVREKNSVTSVHLTARDLALFKKLSAAGWLTSTQIRNHFFPQKSTNAVCKRLRKLAEERYIALARTSSTEAGLYRLAGRGKLALIEHAQGDAADIAIPTQLPRTVKHFVAVNNLRFHFEKLTDPNGSRLMFFLSERELCRPYQDSKAMLHPTLALFKMYRIIPDAIARVRIVQGGRVQEMDLAVEYDAGTEHANFFGRTKIRQYGALFARHHEQLGNFKVLTFAERIGRIVSLMRQVVQHQPPRHLFYFALMGKLNQNLWLEDAIFLDPDDYFVCTRQGHRAVVVEQELHAEVLPKHALITLPATSPYKVSLREEREERITPQNMQEYNHINRAVI
;
A
#
# COMPACT_ATOMS: atom_id res chain seq x y z
N MET A 1 20.58 -55.71 -8.47
CA MET A 1 19.89 -54.86 -9.46
C MET A 1 19.09 -53.80 -8.73
N VAL A 2 19.68 -52.62 -8.54
CA VAL A 2 18.98 -51.45 -8.00
C VAL A 2 18.25 -50.79 -9.16
N ARG A 3 16.92 -50.82 -9.16
CA ARG A 3 16.11 -50.07 -10.13
C ARG A 3 16.29 -48.58 -9.85
N GLU A 4 17.18 -47.92 -10.59
CA GLU A 4 17.16 -46.46 -10.71
C GLU A 4 15.83 -46.05 -11.33
N LYS A 5 14.94 -45.56 -10.46
CA LYS A 5 13.64 -45.02 -10.85
C LYS A 5 13.88 -43.60 -11.37
N ASN A 6 14.40 -43.49 -12.59
CA ASN A 6 14.45 -42.23 -13.33
C ASN A 6 13.03 -41.85 -13.76
N SER A 7 12.25 -41.32 -12.84
CA SER A 7 11.09 -40.49 -13.18
C SER A 7 11.40 -39.04 -12.82
N VAL A 8 12.36 -38.44 -13.52
CA VAL A 8 12.52 -36.99 -13.52
C VAL A 8 11.38 -36.44 -14.37
N THR A 9 10.16 -36.40 -13.82
CA THR A 9 9.09 -35.57 -14.40
C THR A 9 9.43 -34.12 -14.13
N SER A 10 10.36 -33.58 -14.91
CA SER A 10 10.75 -32.18 -14.83
C SER A 10 9.50 -31.33 -15.01
N VAL A 11 9.24 -30.42 -14.06
CA VAL A 11 8.07 -29.55 -14.13
C VAL A 11 8.27 -28.58 -15.30
N HIS A 12 7.46 -28.72 -16.35
CA HIS A 12 7.43 -27.76 -17.44
C HIS A 12 6.98 -26.38 -16.92
N LEU A 13 7.83 -25.37 -17.11
CA LEU A 13 7.56 -23.98 -16.73
C LEU A 13 6.73 -23.30 -17.82
N THR A 14 5.69 -22.59 -17.41
CA THR A 14 4.86 -21.77 -18.30
C THR A 14 5.25 -20.30 -18.18
N ALA A 15 4.88 -19.48 -19.17
CA ALA A 15 5.05 -18.02 -19.10
C ALA A 15 4.46 -17.40 -17.83
N ARG A 16 3.36 -17.98 -17.32
CA ARG A 16 2.73 -17.56 -16.06
C ARG A 16 3.61 -17.84 -14.83
N ASP A 17 4.34 -18.96 -14.81
CA ASP A 17 5.24 -19.26 -13.70
C ASP A 17 6.44 -18.32 -13.70
N LEU A 18 6.97 -17.99 -14.89
CA LEU A 18 8.02 -16.99 -15.03
C LEU A 18 7.54 -15.60 -14.56
N ALA A 19 6.31 -15.22 -14.89
CA ALA A 19 5.71 -13.97 -14.37
C ALA A 19 5.58 -14.00 -12.84
N LEU A 20 5.16 -15.13 -12.25
CA LEU A 20 5.14 -15.33 -10.80
C LEU A 20 6.55 -15.18 -10.20
N PHE A 21 7.57 -15.79 -10.81
CA PHE A 21 8.95 -15.69 -10.32
C PHE A 21 9.46 -14.25 -10.34
N LYS A 22 9.21 -13.53 -11.43
CA LYS A 22 9.58 -12.11 -11.57
C LYS A 22 8.93 -11.29 -10.45
N LYS A 23 7.65 -11.53 -10.18
CA LYS A 23 6.95 -10.86 -9.09
C LYS A 23 7.48 -11.25 -7.72
N LEU A 24 7.79 -12.53 -7.46
CA LEU A 24 8.39 -12.97 -6.20
C LEU A 24 9.78 -12.38 -5.97
N SER A 25 10.56 -12.11 -7.03
CA SER A 25 11.83 -11.39 -6.91
C SER A 25 11.64 -9.97 -6.37
N ALA A 26 10.67 -9.24 -6.92
CA ALA A 26 10.37 -7.85 -6.54
C ALA A 26 9.63 -7.77 -5.18
N ALA A 27 8.48 -8.43 -5.08
CA ALA A 27 7.61 -8.43 -3.91
C ALA A 27 8.16 -9.25 -2.75
N GLY A 28 9.10 -10.16 -3.01
CA GLY A 28 9.78 -10.95 -2.00
C GLY A 28 9.04 -12.18 -1.52
N TRP A 29 7.90 -11.96 -0.87
CA TRP A 29 7.02 -13.01 -0.38
C TRP A 29 5.59 -12.72 -0.82
N LEU A 30 4.86 -13.76 -1.20
CA LEU A 30 3.44 -13.65 -1.56
C LEU A 30 2.63 -14.74 -0.89
N THR A 31 1.42 -14.41 -0.46
CA THR A 31 0.45 -15.39 0.03
C THR A 31 -0.13 -16.21 -1.12
N SER A 32 -0.66 -17.40 -0.83
CA SER A 32 -1.42 -18.18 -1.82
C SER A 32 -2.59 -17.41 -2.42
N THR A 33 -3.26 -16.57 -1.63
CA THR A 33 -4.39 -15.74 -2.08
C THR A 33 -3.93 -14.67 -3.07
N GLN A 34 -2.85 -13.96 -2.79
CA GLN A 34 -2.25 -13.01 -3.72
C GLN A 34 -1.83 -13.68 -5.03
N ILE A 35 -1.18 -14.85 -4.94
CA ILE A 35 -0.74 -15.60 -6.12
C ILE A 35 -1.95 -16.03 -6.96
N ARG A 36 -2.98 -16.61 -6.33
CA ARG A 36 -4.21 -17.02 -7.03
C ARG A 36 -4.85 -15.82 -7.72
N ASN A 37 -5.13 -14.75 -6.98
CA ASN A 37 -5.89 -13.62 -7.49
C ASN A 37 -5.19 -12.92 -8.66
N HIS A 38 -3.85 -12.89 -8.67
CA HIS A 38 -3.10 -12.17 -9.70
C HIS A 38 -2.66 -13.05 -10.88
N PHE A 39 -2.18 -14.27 -10.64
CA PHE A 39 -1.63 -15.12 -11.70
C PHE A 39 -2.60 -16.20 -12.17
N PHE A 40 -3.55 -16.60 -11.32
CA PHE A 40 -4.49 -17.69 -11.58
C PHE A 40 -5.95 -17.31 -11.26
N PRO A 41 -6.47 -16.16 -11.73
CA PRO A 41 -7.77 -15.63 -11.29
C PRO A 41 -8.94 -16.58 -11.55
N GLN A 42 -8.84 -17.40 -12.61
CA GLN A 42 -9.87 -18.36 -13.03
C GLN A 42 -9.64 -19.79 -12.49
N LYS A 43 -8.71 -19.99 -11.56
CA LYS A 43 -8.40 -21.32 -11.01
C LYS A 43 -8.85 -21.43 -9.56
N SER A 44 -9.33 -22.62 -9.21
CA SER A 44 -9.66 -22.94 -7.82
C SER A 44 -8.42 -22.90 -6.94
N THR A 45 -8.61 -22.62 -5.65
CA THR A 45 -7.53 -22.64 -4.65
C THR A 45 -6.77 -23.97 -4.67
N ASN A 46 -7.48 -25.10 -4.82
CA ASN A 46 -6.85 -26.43 -4.88
C ASN A 46 -5.93 -26.59 -6.10
N ALA A 47 -6.36 -26.12 -7.29
CA ALA A 47 -5.54 -26.18 -8.50
C ALA A 47 -4.25 -25.35 -8.34
N VAL A 48 -4.36 -24.15 -7.75
CA VAL A 48 -3.20 -23.30 -7.45
C VAL A 48 -2.29 -23.97 -6.43
N CYS A 49 -2.81 -24.51 -5.33
CA CYS A 49 -2.02 -25.24 -4.35
C CYS A 49 -1.27 -26.43 -4.95
N LYS A 50 -1.90 -27.21 -5.85
CA LYS A 50 -1.23 -28.30 -6.58
C LYS A 50 -0.08 -27.77 -7.45
N ARG A 51 -0.27 -26.65 -8.17
CA ARG A 51 0.82 -26.04 -8.97
C ARG A 51 1.95 -25.54 -8.09
N LEU A 52 1.65 -24.82 -7.02
CA LEU A 52 2.65 -24.30 -6.08
C LEU A 52 3.43 -25.42 -5.40
N ARG A 53 2.79 -26.54 -5.07
CA ARG A 53 3.47 -27.73 -4.54
C ARG A 53 4.51 -28.28 -5.52
N LYS A 54 4.13 -28.48 -6.79
CA LYS A 54 5.07 -28.93 -7.83
C LYS A 54 6.26 -27.97 -8.00
N LEU A 55 6.01 -26.66 -8.01
CA LEU A 55 7.06 -25.65 -8.11
C LEU A 55 7.99 -25.66 -6.87
N ALA A 56 7.44 -25.94 -5.69
CA ALA A 56 8.20 -26.02 -4.45
C ALA A 56 9.03 -27.31 -4.35
N GLU A 57 8.47 -28.46 -4.74
CA GLU A 57 9.16 -29.76 -4.82
C GLU A 57 10.39 -29.67 -5.74
N GLU A 58 10.25 -28.99 -6.88
CA GLU A 58 11.36 -28.73 -7.81
C GLU A 58 12.24 -27.53 -7.43
N ARG A 59 12.06 -26.94 -6.24
CA ARG A 59 12.86 -25.82 -5.69
C ARG A 59 12.87 -24.54 -6.56
N TYR A 60 11.82 -24.30 -7.33
CA TYR A 60 11.62 -23.01 -8.01
C TYR A 60 11.13 -21.93 -7.04
N ILE A 61 10.30 -22.33 -6.09
CA ILE A 61 9.82 -21.48 -4.98
C ILE A 61 10.05 -22.18 -3.65
N ALA A 62 10.04 -21.42 -2.56
CA ALA A 62 10.05 -21.96 -1.20
C ALA A 62 8.81 -21.50 -0.45
N LEU A 63 8.23 -22.39 0.35
CA LEU A 63 7.10 -22.12 1.23
C LEU A 63 7.61 -21.91 2.66
N ALA A 64 7.12 -20.86 3.31
CA ALA A 64 7.26 -20.65 4.74
C ALA A 64 5.88 -20.44 5.38
N ARG A 65 5.78 -20.82 6.64
CA ARG A 65 4.60 -20.62 7.48
C ARG A 65 5.04 -20.21 8.88
N THR A 66 4.30 -19.30 9.46
CA THR A 66 4.38 -18.87 10.86
C THR A 66 3.76 -19.92 11.79
N SER A 67 2.64 -20.53 11.37
CA SER A 67 1.97 -21.64 12.05
C SER A 67 1.31 -22.60 11.04
N SER A 68 0.88 -23.78 11.49
CA SER A 68 0.23 -24.77 10.62
C SER A 68 -1.12 -24.28 10.06
N THR A 69 -1.77 -23.37 10.78
CA THR A 69 -3.10 -22.79 10.47
C THR A 69 -3.03 -21.52 9.64
N GLU A 70 -1.87 -20.86 9.57
CA GLU A 70 -1.70 -19.63 8.81
C GLU A 70 -1.47 -19.87 7.32
N ALA A 71 -1.83 -18.85 6.52
CA ALA A 71 -1.65 -18.89 5.08
C ALA A 71 -0.16 -19.06 4.71
N GLY A 72 0.11 -19.89 3.71
CA GLY A 72 1.47 -20.09 3.21
C GLY A 72 2.02 -18.83 2.52
N LEU A 73 3.24 -18.45 2.90
CA LEU A 73 4.04 -17.42 2.23
C LEU A 73 5.05 -18.08 1.32
N TYR A 74 5.04 -17.70 0.05
CA TYR A 74 5.93 -18.23 -0.97
C TYR A 74 6.97 -17.17 -1.33
N ARG A 75 8.22 -17.58 -1.51
CA ARG A 75 9.31 -16.77 -2.06
C ARG A 75 9.97 -17.46 -3.23
N LEU A 76 10.75 -16.71 -4.00
CA LEU A 76 11.65 -17.28 -5.00
C LEU A 76 12.70 -18.19 -4.34
N ALA A 77 13.07 -19.27 -5.02
CA ALA A 77 14.16 -20.16 -4.63
C ALA A 77 15.21 -20.26 -5.75
N GLY A 78 16.30 -21.01 -5.50
CA GLY A 78 17.48 -21.03 -6.37
C GLY A 78 17.17 -21.36 -7.84
N ARG A 79 16.39 -22.42 -8.10
CA ARG A 79 16.02 -22.79 -9.48
C ARG A 79 15.06 -21.78 -10.13
N GLY A 80 14.25 -21.09 -9.33
CA GLY A 80 13.41 -19.98 -9.81
C GLY A 80 14.24 -18.79 -10.27
N LYS A 81 15.31 -18.46 -9.53
CA LYS A 81 16.27 -17.42 -9.95
C LYS A 81 17.00 -17.82 -11.23
N LEU A 82 17.49 -19.05 -11.34
CA LEU A 82 18.14 -19.54 -12.57
C LEU A 82 17.21 -19.46 -13.77
N ALA A 83 15.96 -19.93 -13.63
CA ALA A 83 14.96 -19.83 -14.68
C ALA A 83 14.70 -18.37 -15.11
N LEU A 84 14.70 -17.41 -14.18
CA LEU A 84 14.59 -16.00 -14.55
C LEU A 84 15.79 -15.49 -15.33
N ILE A 85 17.01 -15.87 -14.95
CA ILE A 85 18.23 -15.45 -15.67
C ILE A 85 18.21 -16.02 -17.10
N GLU A 86 17.88 -17.30 -17.23
CA GLU A 86 17.83 -18.01 -18.52
C GLU A 86 16.74 -17.46 -19.46
N HIS A 87 15.55 -17.15 -18.93
CA HIS A 87 14.40 -16.79 -19.76
C HIS A 87 14.11 -15.28 -19.86
N ALA A 88 14.57 -14.46 -18.92
CA ALA A 88 14.19 -13.05 -18.86
C ALA A 88 15.33 -12.06 -19.18
N GLN A 89 16.52 -12.56 -19.56
CA GLN A 89 17.71 -11.75 -19.89
C GLN A 89 18.09 -10.73 -18.79
N GLY A 90 17.68 -10.98 -17.54
CA GLY A 90 17.95 -10.09 -16.41
C GLY A 90 19.33 -10.34 -15.81
N ASP A 91 19.95 -9.31 -15.26
CA ASP A 91 21.20 -9.47 -14.51
C ASP A 91 20.94 -10.30 -13.24
N ALA A 92 21.79 -11.30 -13.01
CA ALA A 92 21.75 -12.11 -11.80
C ALA A 92 21.91 -11.28 -10.53
N ALA A 93 22.58 -10.12 -10.61
CA ALA A 93 22.77 -9.18 -9.51
C ALA A 93 21.44 -8.56 -9.03
N ASP A 94 20.48 -8.35 -9.95
CA ASP A 94 19.21 -7.68 -9.66
C ASP A 94 18.18 -8.60 -9.00
N ILE A 95 18.39 -9.92 -9.09
CA ILE A 95 17.46 -10.93 -8.57
C ILE A 95 17.90 -11.34 -7.16
N ALA A 96 17.25 -10.78 -6.14
CA ALA A 96 17.49 -11.15 -4.75
C ALA A 96 16.43 -12.12 -4.21
N ILE A 97 16.90 -13.20 -3.59
CA ILE A 97 16.06 -14.15 -2.88
C ILE A 97 16.06 -13.79 -1.40
N PRO A 98 14.91 -13.41 -0.80
CA PRO A 98 14.86 -13.19 0.65
C PRO A 98 15.10 -14.52 1.36
N THR A 99 15.95 -14.52 2.38
CA THR A 99 16.20 -15.71 3.20
C THR A 99 15.29 -15.76 4.44
N GLN A 100 14.95 -14.58 4.97
CA GLN A 100 14.16 -14.43 6.20
C GLN A 100 12.71 -14.02 5.90
N LEU A 101 11.80 -14.50 6.75
CA LEU A 101 10.42 -14.02 6.77
C LEU A 101 10.37 -12.55 7.22
N PRO A 102 9.40 -11.75 6.71
CA PRO A 102 9.19 -10.39 7.20
C PRO A 102 8.82 -10.40 8.69
N ARG A 103 9.35 -9.44 9.47
CA ARG A 103 9.04 -9.31 10.90
C ARG A 103 7.55 -9.08 11.15
N THR A 104 6.92 -8.25 10.32
CA THR A 104 5.50 -7.88 10.40
C THR A 104 4.75 -8.41 9.18
N VAL A 105 4.44 -9.71 9.18
CA VAL A 105 3.81 -10.40 8.03
C VAL A 105 2.54 -9.69 7.53
N LYS A 106 1.65 -9.27 8.44
CA LYS A 106 0.39 -8.59 8.07
C LYS A 106 0.66 -7.29 7.30
N HIS A 107 1.56 -6.45 7.82
CA HIS A 107 1.97 -5.19 7.19
C HIS A 107 2.56 -5.43 5.81
N PHE A 108 3.50 -6.37 5.73
CA PHE A 108 4.16 -6.74 4.49
C PHE A 108 3.17 -7.24 3.42
N VAL A 109 2.22 -8.09 3.81
CA VAL A 109 1.16 -8.58 2.91
C VAL A 109 0.28 -7.43 2.41
N ALA A 110 -0.07 -6.48 3.29
CA ALA A 110 -0.87 -5.31 2.91
C ALA A 110 -0.14 -4.41 1.90
N VAL A 111 1.15 -4.13 2.10
CA VAL A 111 1.97 -3.37 1.14
C VAL A 111 2.05 -4.07 -0.22
N ASN A 112 2.16 -5.41 -0.22
CA ASN A 112 2.12 -6.16 -1.48
C ASN A 112 0.74 -6.15 -2.15
N ASN A 113 -0.36 -6.14 -1.38
CA ASN A 113 -1.69 -5.91 -1.94
C ASN A 113 -1.75 -4.54 -2.61
N LEU A 114 -1.28 -3.48 -1.94
CA LEU A 114 -1.18 -2.14 -2.51
C LEU A 114 -0.42 -2.15 -3.83
N ARG A 115 0.77 -2.78 -3.89
CA ARG A 115 1.52 -2.93 -5.14
C ARG A 115 0.67 -3.51 -6.27
N PHE A 116 -0.03 -4.62 -6.01
CA PHE A 116 -0.89 -5.24 -7.03
C PHE A 116 -2.02 -4.33 -7.49
N HIS A 117 -2.54 -3.48 -6.62
CA HIS A 117 -3.54 -2.50 -7.04
C HIS A 117 -2.93 -1.39 -7.89
N PHE A 118 -1.77 -0.86 -7.51
CA PHE A 118 -1.03 0.12 -8.29
C PHE A 118 -0.68 -0.40 -9.69
N GLU A 119 -0.30 -1.66 -9.82
CA GLU A 119 -0.01 -2.27 -11.13
C GLU A 119 -1.24 -2.36 -12.04
N LYS A 120 -2.44 -2.36 -11.47
CA LYS A 120 -3.69 -2.32 -12.24
C LYS A 120 -4.04 -0.92 -12.75
N LEU A 121 -3.33 0.14 -12.35
CA LEU A 121 -3.56 1.53 -12.79
C LEU A 121 -3.21 1.79 -14.27
N THR A 122 -3.18 0.76 -15.11
CA THR A 122 -2.93 0.93 -16.54
C THR A 122 -4.25 1.21 -17.24
N ASP A 123 -4.39 2.42 -17.78
CA ASP A 123 -5.56 2.88 -18.55
C ASP A 123 -5.19 2.96 -20.04
N PRO A 124 -6.08 2.58 -20.97
CA PRO A 124 -5.99 2.91 -22.40
C PRO A 124 -5.50 4.33 -22.73
N ASN A 125 -5.84 5.33 -21.92
CA ASN A 125 -5.43 6.73 -22.17
C ASN A 125 -3.94 7.01 -21.84
N GLY A 126 -3.19 6.01 -21.36
CA GLY A 126 -1.75 6.12 -21.11
C GLY A 126 -1.38 6.40 -19.65
N SER A 127 -2.37 6.50 -18.75
CA SER A 127 -2.09 6.47 -17.30
C SER A 127 -1.51 5.11 -16.93
N ARG A 128 -0.44 5.09 -16.14
CA ARG A 128 0.25 3.85 -15.74
C ARG A 128 1.13 4.03 -14.51
N LEU A 129 1.40 2.92 -13.84
CA LEU A 129 2.47 2.81 -12.86
C LEU A 129 3.84 2.82 -13.58
N MET A 130 4.72 3.72 -13.18
CA MET A 130 6.10 3.76 -13.66
C MET A 130 6.98 2.82 -12.83
N PHE A 131 6.90 2.92 -11.50
CA PHE A 131 7.53 1.98 -10.58
C PHE A 131 6.79 1.93 -9.24
N PHE A 132 6.99 0.83 -8.50
CA PHE A 132 6.58 0.68 -7.10
C PHE A 132 7.70 -0.04 -6.34
N LEU A 133 8.30 0.65 -5.38
CA LEU A 133 9.42 0.19 -4.56
C LEU A 133 8.99 0.15 -3.10
N SER A 134 8.84 -1.04 -2.55
CA SER A 134 8.58 -1.25 -1.11
C SER A 134 9.79 -0.88 -0.26
N GLU A 135 9.57 -0.66 1.04
CA GLU A 135 10.62 -0.46 2.06
C GLU A 135 11.81 -1.41 1.86
N ARG A 136 11.52 -2.69 1.61
CA ARG A 136 12.56 -3.70 1.39
C ARG A 136 13.45 -3.38 0.19
N GLU A 137 12.87 -2.93 -0.93
CA GLU A 137 13.65 -2.52 -2.11
C GLU A 137 14.41 -1.21 -1.84
N LEU A 138 13.80 -0.29 -1.09
CA LEU A 138 14.43 0.99 -0.70
C LEU A 138 15.64 0.80 0.23
N CYS A 139 15.58 -0.21 1.11
CA CYS A 139 16.65 -0.54 2.04
C CYS A 139 17.80 -1.35 1.39
N ARG A 140 17.72 -1.71 0.11
CA ARG A 140 18.84 -2.39 -0.56
C ARG A 140 19.92 -1.37 -0.93
N PRO A 141 21.15 -1.53 -0.40
CA PRO A 141 22.26 -0.71 -0.84
C PRO A 141 22.61 -1.09 -2.30
N TYR A 142 22.43 -0.16 -3.24
CA TYR A 142 23.12 -0.11 -4.55
C TYR A 142 22.75 -1.13 -5.66
N GLN A 143 21.56 -1.71 -5.71
CA GLN A 143 21.25 -2.65 -6.82
C GLN A 143 20.48 -2.03 -8.00
N ASP A 144 19.62 -1.04 -7.81
CA ASP A 144 18.86 -0.46 -8.93
C ASP A 144 19.37 0.95 -9.28
N SER A 145 20.37 1.00 -10.17
CA SER A 145 21.07 2.23 -10.56
C SER A 145 20.15 3.27 -11.19
N LYS A 146 19.03 2.88 -11.81
CA LYS A 146 18.09 3.81 -12.45
C LYS A 146 17.07 4.38 -11.47
N ALA A 147 16.52 3.54 -10.59
CA ALA A 147 15.62 4.02 -9.55
C ALA A 147 16.36 4.88 -8.51
N MET A 148 17.58 4.53 -8.10
CA MET A 148 18.34 5.28 -7.10
C MET A 148 18.77 6.68 -7.53
N LEU A 149 18.75 7.00 -8.83
CA LEU A 149 18.96 8.36 -9.34
C LEU A 149 17.74 9.26 -9.19
N HIS A 150 16.63 8.73 -8.68
CA HIS A 150 15.42 9.50 -8.48
C HIS A 150 15.62 10.56 -7.37
N PRO A 151 15.42 11.87 -7.65
CA PRO A 151 15.68 12.94 -6.67
C PRO A 151 14.94 12.75 -5.33
N THR A 152 13.67 12.34 -5.38
CA THR A 152 12.84 12.02 -4.20
C THR A 152 13.47 10.97 -3.28
N LEU A 153 14.14 9.94 -3.83
CA LEU A 153 14.81 8.91 -3.03
C LEU A 153 16.04 9.45 -2.30
N ALA A 154 16.83 10.29 -2.98
CA ALA A 154 17.99 10.93 -2.36
C ALA A 154 17.57 11.79 -1.17
N LEU A 155 16.47 12.54 -1.31
CA LEU A 155 15.89 13.33 -0.23
C LEU A 155 15.40 12.44 0.93
N PHE A 156 14.69 11.35 0.66
CA PHE A 156 14.23 10.45 1.73
C PHE A 156 15.39 9.88 2.54
N LYS A 157 16.48 9.49 1.86
CA LYS A 157 17.71 9.05 2.52
C LYS A 157 18.33 10.15 3.37
N MET A 158 18.44 11.38 2.84
CA MET A 158 18.98 12.54 3.55
C MET A 158 18.19 12.85 4.83
N TYR A 159 16.86 12.78 4.76
CA TYR A 159 15.97 13.06 5.89
C TYR A 159 15.66 11.83 6.76
N ARG A 160 16.23 10.66 6.42
CA ARG A 160 15.99 9.36 7.09
C ARG A 160 14.49 9.01 7.16
N ILE A 161 13.77 9.33 6.10
CA ILE A 161 12.35 8.99 5.93
C ILE A 161 12.29 7.67 5.17
N ILE A 162 11.59 6.69 5.75
CA ILE A 162 11.40 5.38 5.15
C ILE A 162 9.89 5.14 5.05
N PRO A 163 9.27 5.37 3.89
CA PRO A 163 7.88 4.98 3.68
C PRO A 163 7.78 3.45 3.58
N ASP A 164 6.56 2.94 3.73
CA ASP A 164 6.28 1.53 3.45
C ASP A 164 6.50 1.16 1.97
N ALA A 165 6.24 2.11 1.06
CA ALA A 165 6.64 2.04 -0.33
C ALA A 165 6.70 3.42 -0.99
N ILE A 166 7.31 3.49 -2.18
CA ILE A 166 7.25 4.64 -3.07
C ILE A 166 6.72 4.17 -4.41
N ALA A 167 5.76 4.90 -4.94
CA ALA A 167 5.26 4.70 -6.28
C ALA A 167 5.47 5.96 -7.10
N ARG A 168 5.80 5.80 -8.39
CA ARG A 168 5.67 6.88 -9.36
C ARG A 168 4.61 6.50 -10.36
N VAL A 169 3.65 7.38 -10.55
CA VAL A 169 2.55 7.20 -11.50
C VAL A 169 2.62 8.26 -12.57
N ARG A 170 2.32 7.85 -13.81
CA ARG A 170 2.04 8.77 -14.90
C ARG A 170 0.53 8.80 -15.07
N ILE A 171 -0.06 9.99 -15.05
CA ILE A 171 -1.48 10.23 -15.21
C ILE A 171 -1.66 11.03 -16.49
N VAL A 172 -2.55 10.57 -17.36
CA VAL A 172 -2.93 11.25 -18.60
C VAL A 172 -4.40 11.59 -18.53
N GLN A 173 -4.74 12.87 -18.47
CA GLN A 173 -6.13 13.33 -18.39
C GLN A 173 -6.32 14.64 -19.14
N GLY A 174 -7.36 14.72 -19.97
CA GLY A 174 -7.69 15.93 -20.73
C GLY A 174 -6.54 16.43 -21.61
N GLY A 175 -5.73 15.51 -22.16
CA GLY A 175 -4.53 15.83 -22.95
C GLY A 175 -3.32 16.29 -22.13
N ARG A 176 -3.42 16.41 -20.80
CA ARG A 176 -2.29 16.74 -19.92
C ARG A 176 -1.65 15.46 -19.38
N VAL A 177 -0.32 15.43 -19.41
CA VAL A 177 0.48 14.35 -18.81
C VAL A 177 1.11 14.89 -17.53
N GLN A 178 0.85 14.23 -16.41
CA GLN A 178 1.47 14.54 -15.13
C GLN A 178 2.16 13.30 -14.58
N GLU A 179 3.35 13.47 -14.04
CA GLU A 179 4.04 12.44 -13.27
C GLU A 179 4.04 12.84 -11.80
N MET A 180 3.70 11.89 -10.95
CA MET A 180 3.48 12.09 -9.53
C MET A 180 4.25 11.04 -8.74
N ASP A 181 4.97 11.49 -7.73
CA ASP A 181 5.62 10.62 -6.77
C ASP A 181 4.74 10.48 -5.53
N LEU A 182 4.63 9.25 -5.04
CA LEU A 182 3.77 8.90 -3.93
C LEU A 182 4.61 8.19 -2.88
N ALA A 183 4.67 8.71 -1.65
CA ALA A 183 4.95 7.87 -0.50
C ALA A 183 3.68 7.12 -0.14
N VAL A 184 3.76 5.80 -0.15
CA VAL A 184 2.66 4.91 0.18
C VAL A 184 2.87 4.40 1.59
N GLU A 185 1.87 4.61 2.44
CA GLU A 185 1.87 4.23 3.85
C GLU A 185 0.68 3.30 4.11
N TYR A 186 0.88 2.24 4.89
CA TYR A 186 -0.18 1.39 5.41
C TYR A 186 -0.24 1.49 6.92
N ASP A 187 -1.37 1.95 7.44
CA ASP A 187 -1.64 2.01 8.87
C ASP A 187 -2.44 0.79 9.30
N ALA A 188 -1.76 -0.16 9.95
CA ALA A 188 -2.35 -1.38 10.48
C ALA A 188 -3.20 -1.15 11.75
N GLY A 189 -3.28 0.08 12.26
CA GLY A 189 -3.96 0.45 13.49
C GLY A 189 -3.22 0.05 14.78
N THR A 190 -1.94 -0.33 14.70
CA THR A 190 -1.14 -0.77 15.86
C THR A 190 -0.57 0.39 16.67
N GLU A 191 -0.40 1.56 16.05
CA GLU A 191 0.15 2.76 16.70
C GLU A 191 -0.95 3.77 17.02
N HIS A 192 -0.76 4.62 18.03
CA HIS A 192 -1.68 5.73 18.27
C HIS A 192 -1.60 6.77 17.14
N ALA A 193 -2.72 7.39 16.77
CA ALA A 193 -2.73 8.42 15.73
C ALA A 193 -1.80 9.60 16.07
N ASN A 194 -1.69 9.96 17.35
CA ASN A 194 -0.75 10.98 17.82
C ASN A 194 0.72 10.65 17.48
N PHE A 195 1.09 9.36 17.46
CA PHE A 195 2.42 8.94 17.05
C PHE A 195 2.64 9.24 15.58
N PHE A 196 1.70 8.85 14.70
CA PHE A 196 1.71 9.20 13.27
C PHE A 196 1.87 10.71 13.04
N GLY A 197 1.16 11.54 13.81
CA GLY A 197 1.29 13.00 13.77
C GLY A 197 2.70 13.49 14.12
N ARG A 198 3.28 12.96 15.20
CA ARG A 198 4.61 13.37 15.67
C ARG A 198 5.76 12.85 14.82
N THR A 199 5.60 11.70 14.18
CA THR A 199 6.66 11.07 13.37
C THR A 199 6.45 11.38 11.90
N LYS A 200 5.47 10.74 11.24
CA LYS A 200 5.28 10.80 9.78
C LYS A 200 4.92 12.21 9.32
N ILE A 201 3.93 12.85 9.94
CA ILE A 201 3.45 14.17 9.45
C ILE A 201 4.54 15.23 9.57
N ARG A 202 5.22 15.29 10.71
CA ARG A 202 6.33 16.24 10.92
C ARG A 202 7.50 15.97 9.98
N GLN A 203 7.86 14.71 9.76
CA GLN A 203 8.98 14.35 8.88
C GLN A 203 8.70 14.74 7.42
N TYR A 204 7.56 14.32 6.87
CA TYR A 204 7.19 14.69 5.49
C TYR A 204 6.95 16.19 5.34
N GLY A 205 6.30 16.83 6.33
CA GLY A 205 6.09 18.28 6.32
C GLY A 205 7.40 19.06 6.31
N ALA A 206 8.37 18.65 7.14
CA ALA A 206 9.69 19.28 7.17
C ALA A 206 10.48 19.07 5.86
N LEU A 207 10.40 17.86 5.28
CA LEU A 207 10.99 17.59 3.97
C LEU A 207 10.39 18.49 2.89
N PHE A 208 9.05 18.54 2.81
CA PHE A 208 8.36 19.32 1.78
C PHE A 208 8.59 20.81 1.95
N ALA A 209 8.55 21.34 3.17
CA ALA A 209 8.81 22.76 3.44
C ALA A 209 10.17 23.22 2.89
N ARG A 210 11.19 22.34 2.92
CA ARG A 210 12.55 22.65 2.45
C ARG A 210 12.79 22.37 0.97
N HIS A 211 12.01 21.47 0.37
CA HIS A 211 12.25 20.95 -0.99
C HIS A 211 11.00 21.01 -1.90
N HIS A 212 10.04 21.89 -1.61
CA HIS A 212 8.76 21.94 -2.32
C HIS A 212 8.90 22.12 -3.84
N GLU A 213 9.91 22.87 -4.32
CA GLU A 213 10.17 23.03 -5.76
C GLU A 213 10.55 21.69 -6.43
N GLN A 214 11.39 20.89 -5.76
CA GLN A 214 11.79 19.57 -6.24
C GLN A 214 10.69 18.53 -6.07
N LEU A 215 9.80 18.74 -5.10
CA LEU A 215 8.72 17.82 -4.71
C LEU A 215 7.34 18.31 -5.15
N GLY A 216 7.23 19.20 -6.14
CA GLY A 216 5.96 19.88 -6.47
C GLY A 216 4.77 18.93 -6.74
N ASN A 217 5.04 17.73 -7.28
CA ASN A 217 4.06 16.67 -7.51
C ASN A 217 4.19 15.48 -6.55
N PHE A 218 4.78 15.67 -5.37
CA PHE A 218 4.88 14.63 -4.35
C PHE A 218 3.62 14.61 -3.47
N LYS A 219 3.19 13.40 -3.08
CA LYS A 219 2.05 13.17 -2.19
C LYS A 219 2.32 12.01 -1.23
N VAL A 220 1.72 12.05 -0.05
CA VAL A 220 1.71 10.95 0.91
C VAL A 220 0.34 10.33 0.93
N LEU A 221 0.26 9.06 0.53
CA LEU A 221 -0.98 8.32 0.44
C LEU A 221 -1.02 7.23 1.51
N THR A 222 -1.93 7.41 2.47
CA THR A 222 -2.06 6.52 3.63
C THR A 222 -3.30 5.65 3.52
N PHE A 223 -3.11 4.34 3.65
CA PHE A 223 -4.18 3.36 3.60
C PHE A 223 -4.45 2.78 4.98
N ALA A 224 -5.72 2.55 5.31
CA ALA A 224 -6.10 1.85 6.54
C ALA A 224 -7.31 0.93 6.29
N GLU A 225 -7.52 -0.04 7.19
CA GLU A 225 -8.62 -1.01 7.07
C GLU A 225 -9.98 -0.45 7.51
N ARG A 226 -9.99 0.57 8.39
CA ARG A 226 -11.20 1.07 9.05
C ARG A 226 -11.34 2.58 8.90
N ILE A 227 -12.56 3.05 8.65
CA ILE A 227 -12.81 4.47 8.40
C ILE A 227 -12.60 5.33 9.66
N GLY A 228 -13.02 4.87 10.84
CA GLY A 228 -12.70 5.55 12.10
C GLY A 228 -11.19 5.73 12.36
N ARG A 229 -10.34 4.83 11.82
CA ARG A 229 -8.89 5.00 11.88
C ARG A 229 -8.43 6.10 10.93
N ILE A 230 -8.91 6.12 9.69
CA ILE A 230 -8.64 7.20 8.73
C ILE A 230 -9.01 8.56 9.31
N VAL A 231 -10.21 8.70 9.88
CA VAL A 231 -10.67 9.93 10.53
C VAL A 231 -9.69 10.39 11.62
N SER A 232 -9.24 9.46 12.46
CA SER A 232 -8.29 9.76 13.53
C SER A 232 -6.96 10.27 12.97
N LEU A 233 -6.47 9.71 11.87
CA LEU A 233 -5.23 10.14 11.20
C LEU A 233 -5.41 11.50 10.48
N MET A 234 -6.52 11.72 9.78
CA MET A 234 -6.84 13.01 9.13
C MET A 234 -6.86 14.16 10.14
N ARG A 235 -7.46 13.94 11.33
CA ARG A 235 -7.43 14.93 12.41
C ARG A 235 -6.00 15.29 12.83
N GLN A 236 -5.09 14.32 12.84
CA GLN A 236 -3.68 14.57 13.16
C GLN A 236 -2.99 15.40 12.07
N VAL A 237 -3.34 15.21 10.79
CA VAL A 237 -2.87 16.06 9.69
C VAL A 237 -3.31 17.49 9.92
N VAL A 238 -4.60 17.73 10.11
CA VAL A 238 -5.13 19.09 10.31
C VAL A 238 -4.58 19.74 11.58
N GLN A 239 -4.35 18.96 12.64
CA GLN A 239 -3.74 19.45 13.88
C GLN A 239 -2.28 19.89 13.69
N HIS A 240 -1.50 19.15 12.90
CA HIS A 240 -0.08 19.45 12.68
C HIS A 240 0.16 20.43 11.53
N GLN A 241 -0.87 20.76 10.76
CA GLN A 241 -0.85 21.76 9.68
C GLN A 241 0.35 21.61 8.72
N PRO A 242 0.59 20.42 8.14
CA PRO A 242 1.56 20.32 7.05
C PRO A 242 1.07 21.13 5.83
N PRO A 243 1.90 21.29 4.79
CA PRO A 243 1.45 21.83 3.51
C PRO A 243 0.16 21.18 3.05
N ARG A 244 -0.81 21.99 2.61
CA ARG A 244 -2.11 21.53 2.11
C ARG A 244 -1.92 20.58 0.93
N HIS A 245 -2.84 19.63 0.78
CA HIS A 245 -2.81 18.65 -0.32
C HIS A 245 -1.52 17.82 -0.37
N LEU A 246 -0.86 17.62 0.78
CA LEU A 246 0.27 16.69 0.90
C LEU A 246 -0.19 15.29 1.27
N PHE A 247 -1.21 15.16 2.13
CA PHE A 247 -1.67 13.88 2.67
C PHE A 247 -3.03 13.49 2.12
N TYR A 248 -3.17 12.23 1.69
CA TYR A 248 -4.41 11.63 1.21
C TYR A 248 -4.64 10.29 1.91
N PHE A 249 -5.91 9.93 2.09
CA PHE A 249 -6.29 8.71 2.80
C PHE A 249 -7.23 7.84 1.97
N ALA A 250 -7.13 6.52 2.11
CA ALA A 250 -8.05 5.58 1.44
C ALA A 250 -8.28 4.32 2.26
N LEU A 251 -9.49 3.73 2.15
CA LEU A 251 -9.77 2.42 2.73
C LEU A 251 -9.17 1.31 1.86
N MET A 252 -8.44 0.38 2.50
CA MET A 252 -7.93 -0.82 1.83
C MET A 252 -9.05 -1.65 1.18
N GLY A 253 -10.19 -1.78 1.85
CA GLY A 253 -11.32 -2.57 1.34
C GLY A 253 -11.90 -2.05 0.02
N LYS A 254 -11.80 -0.73 -0.23
CA LYS A 254 -12.32 -0.09 -1.44
C LYS A 254 -11.42 -0.29 -2.65
N LEU A 255 -10.15 -0.60 -2.44
CA LEU A 255 -9.20 -0.89 -3.51
C LEU A 255 -9.53 -2.17 -4.30
N ASN A 256 -10.33 -3.07 -3.74
CA ASN A 256 -10.74 -4.30 -4.44
C ASN A 256 -11.86 -4.07 -5.46
N GLN A 257 -12.47 -2.89 -5.45
CA GLN A 257 -13.50 -2.52 -6.43
C GLN A 257 -12.77 -2.12 -7.71
N ASN A 258 -13.18 -2.64 -8.88
CA ASN A 258 -12.57 -2.30 -10.18
C ASN A 258 -12.78 -0.82 -10.59
N LEU A 259 -13.27 0.00 -9.68
CA LEU A 259 -13.77 1.36 -9.87
C LEU A 259 -12.76 2.43 -9.40
N TRP A 260 -11.46 2.13 -9.40
CA TRP A 260 -10.41 3.12 -9.07
C TRP A 260 -10.50 4.41 -9.88
N LEU A 261 -11.07 4.32 -11.08
CA LEU A 261 -11.25 5.41 -12.01
C LEU A 261 -12.64 6.06 -11.92
N GLU A 262 -13.58 5.47 -11.18
CA GLU A 262 -14.97 5.92 -11.12
C GLU A 262 -15.34 6.47 -9.73
N ASP A 263 -14.72 5.96 -8.66
CA ASP A 263 -14.97 6.38 -7.29
C ASP A 263 -13.89 7.33 -6.75
N ALA A 264 -14.29 8.36 -6.00
CA ALA A 264 -13.40 9.20 -5.23
C ALA A 264 -12.84 8.43 -4.01
N ILE A 265 -11.84 7.57 -4.25
CA ILE A 265 -11.27 6.69 -3.23
C ILE A 265 -10.41 7.47 -2.22
N PHE A 266 -9.85 8.61 -2.63
CA PHE A 266 -8.89 9.38 -1.85
C PHE A 266 -9.56 10.54 -1.11
N LEU A 267 -9.31 10.61 0.19
CA LEU A 267 -9.84 11.60 1.10
C LEU A 267 -8.75 12.62 1.45
N ASP A 268 -9.01 13.90 1.20
CA ASP A 268 -8.18 15.00 1.66
C ASP A 268 -8.64 15.44 3.07
N PRO A 269 -7.76 15.51 4.08
CA PRO A 269 -8.10 16.00 5.41
C PRO A 269 -8.78 17.36 5.45
N ASP A 270 -8.35 18.28 4.58
CA ASP A 270 -8.83 19.66 4.56
C ASP A 270 -10.26 19.79 4.00
N ASP A 271 -10.79 18.74 3.36
CA ASP A 271 -12.19 18.68 2.92
C ASP A 271 -13.16 18.37 4.07
N TYR A 272 -12.70 17.77 5.17
CA TYR A 272 -13.57 17.29 6.25
C TYR A 272 -13.32 17.98 7.58
N PHE A 273 -12.13 18.52 7.79
CA PHE A 273 -11.73 19.11 9.06
C PHE A 273 -11.14 20.50 8.85
N VAL A 274 -11.34 21.36 9.83
CA VAL A 274 -10.73 22.69 9.90
C VAL A 274 -10.10 22.87 11.26
N CYS A 275 -8.91 23.47 11.30
CA CYS A 275 -8.27 23.85 12.54
C CYS A 275 -8.76 25.23 12.96
N THR A 276 -9.49 25.31 14.07
CA THR A 276 -9.94 26.57 14.68
C THR A 276 -9.13 26.88 15.94
N ARG A 277 -9.15 28.12 16.41
CA ARG A 277 -8.55 28.49 17.70
C ARG A 277 -9.63 28.74 18.73
N GLN A 278 -9.54 28.05 19.87
CA GLN A 278 -10.34 28.33 21.06
C GLN A 278 -9.38 28.80 22.16
N GLY A 279 -9.30 30.13 22.34
CA GLY A 279 -8.27 30.76 23.15
C GLY A 279 -6.86 30.49 22.61
N HIS A 280 -5.95 30.00 23.46
CA HIS A 280 -4.58 29.63 23.06
C HIS A 280 -4.44 28.22 22.46
N ARG A 281 -5.52 27.44 22.40
CA ARG A 281 -5.49 26.05 21.93
C ARG A 281 -6.02 25.95 20.51
N ALA A 282 -5.28 25.24 19.67
CA ALA A 282 -5.74 24.80 18.36
C ALA A 282 -6.70 23.61 18.54
N VAL A 283 -7.89 23.69 17.97
CA VAL A 283 -8.94 22.66 18.04
C VAL A 283 -9.31 22.26 16.63
N VAL A 284 -9.26 20.96 16.34
CA VAL A 284 -9.71 20.43 15.04
C VAL A 284 -11.20 20.18 15.11
N VAL A 285 -11.95 20.89 14.27
CA VAL A 285 -13.41 20.84 14.18
C VAL A 285 -13.78 20.22 12.84
N GLU A 286 -14.84 19.42 12.82
CA GLU A 286 -15.38 18.86 11.59
C GLU A 286 -16.15 19.93 10.83
N GLN A 287 -15.96 20.01 9.52
CA GLN A 287 -16.66 20.96 8.68
C GLN A 287 -18.09 20.47 8.42
N GLU A 288 -19.07 21.36 8.52
CA GLU A 288 -20.41 21.09 8.01
C GLU A 288 -20.36 21.09 6.49
N LEU A 289 -20.28 19.90 5.91
CA LEU A 289 -20.36 19.72 4.47
C LEU A 289 -21.81 19.90 4.00
N HIS A 290 -22.12 21.05 3.40
CA HIS A 290 -23.38 21.22 2.67
C HIS A 290 -23.42 20.21 1.50
N ALA A 291 -24.60 19.63 1.25
CA ALA A 291 -24.78 18.55 0.26
C ALA A 291 -24.27 18.92 -1.15
N GLU A 292 -24.29 20.22 -1.48
CA GLU A 292 -23.90 20.77 -2.78
C GLU A 292 -22.40 21.03 -2.96
N VAL A 293 -21.62 21.01 -1.86
CA VAL A 293 -20.17 21.18 -1.94
C VAL A 293 -19.53 19.81 -2.12
N LEU A 294 -19.26 19.46 -3.38
CA LEU A 294 -18.38 18.34 -3.71
C LEU A 294 -16.93 18.73 -3.37
N PRO A 295 -16.19 17.90 -2.63
CA PRO A 295 -14.77 18.11 -2.43
C PRO A 295 -14.05 18.26 -3.78
N LYS A 296 -13.21 19.29 -3.89
CA LYS A 296 -12.64 19.74 -5.18
C LYS A 296 -11.32 19.04 -5.52
N HIS A 297 -10.77 18.25 -4.60
CA HIS A 297 -9.38 17.79 -4.68
C HIS A 297 -9.29 16.26 -4.51
N ALA A 298 -9.22 15.55 -5.64
CA ALA A 298 -8.86 14.14 -5.66
C ALA A 298 -7.45 13.97 -6.27
N LEU A 299 -6.68 13.03 -5.72
CA LEU A 299 -5.32 12.68 -6.18
C LEU A 299 -5.29 12.28 -7.67
N ILE A 300 -6.41 11.74 -8.15
CA ILE A 300 -6.74 11.46 -9.55
C ILE A 300 -7.97 12.32 -9.79
N THR A 301 -7.91 13.31 -10.69
CA THR A 301 -8.87 14.40 -10.89
C THR A 301 -10.28 13.97 -11.31
N LEU A 302 -10.92 13.15 -10.47
CA LEU A 302 -12.34 12.85 -10.43
C LEU A 302 -12.99 13.86 -9.48
N PRO A 303 -14.19 14.38 -9.80
CA PRO A 303 -14.97 15.12 -8.81
C PRO A 303 -15.15 14.23 -7.58
N ALA A 304 -14.84 14.75 -6.38
CA ALA A 304 -14.92 13.93 -5.20
C ALA A 304 -16.39 13.73 -4.80
N THR A 305 -17.09 12.82 -5.45
CA THR A 305 -18.34 12.25 -4.92
C THR A 305 -17.94 11.30 -3.81
N SER A 306 -17.91 11.76 -2.57
CA SER A 306 -17.49 10.92 -1.44
C SER A 306 -18.60 9.95 -1.03
N PRO A 307 -18.51 8.63 -1.34
CA PRO A 307 -19.42 7.64 -0.77
C PRO A 307 -19.26 7.51 0.75
N TYR A 308 -18.25 8.14 1.34
CA TYR A 308 -17.97 8.13 2.76
C TYR A 308 -18.79 9.15 3.55
N LYS A 309 -19.48 10.10 2.89
CA LYS A 309 -20.37 11.06 3.56
C LYS A 309 -21.42 10.35 4.42
N VAL A 310 -21.99 9.27 3.90
CA VAL A 310 -23.04 8.48 4.56
C VAL A 310 -22.43 7.59 5.64
N SER A 311 -21.35 6.86 5.34
CA SER A 311 -20.68 5.96 6.30
C SER A 311 -20.09 6.68 7.53
N LEU A 312 -19.59 7.92 7.39
CA LEU A 312 -19.08 8.71 8.52
C LEU A 312 -20.21 9.17 9.47
N ARG A 313 -21.41 9.40 8.94
CA ARG A 313 -22.60 9.73 9.72
C ARG A 313 -23.24 8.48 10.34
N GLU A 314 -23.31 7.37 9.60
CA GLU A 314 -23.88 6.10 10.08
C GLU A 314 -23.03 5.45 11.19
N GLU A 315 -21.69 5.41 11.07
CA GLU A 315 -20.83 4.94 12.18
C GLU A 315 -21.03 5.79 13.46
N ARG A 316 -21.46 7.05 13.30
CA ARG A 316 -21.79 7.96 14.40
C ARG A 316 -23.11 7.54 15.06
N GLU A 317 -24.13 7.28 14.28
CA GLU A 317 -25.43 6.82 14.78
C GLU A 317 -25.31 5.48 15.52
N GLU A 318 -24.48 4.56 15.01
CA GLU A 318 -24.19 3.29 15.69
C GLU A 318 -23.45 3.49 17.03
N ARG A 319 -22.49 4.43 17.12
CA ARG A 319 -21.78 4.76 18.37
C ARG A 319 -22.63 5.54 19.37
N ILE A 320 -23.65 6.27 18.91
CA ILE A 320 -24.55 7.09 19.74
C ILE A 320 -25.85 6.31 20.04
N THR A 321 -25.85 4.98 19.87
CA THR A 321 -26.96 4.17 20.39
C THR A 321 -27.04 4.27 21.92
N PRO A 322 -28.24 4.29 22.52
CA PRO A 322 -28.44 4.45 23.97
C PRO A 322 -27.65 3.44 24.83
N GLN A 323 -27.41 2.23 24.32
CA GLN A 323 -26.57 1.22 24.96
C GLN A 323 -25.10 1.65 25.07
N ASN A 324 -24.52 2.25 24.02
CA ASN A 324 -23.14 2.71 24.01
C ASN A 324 -22.94 4.00 24.85
N MET A 325 -24.00 4.82 25.00
CA MET A 325 -23.97 6.01 25.86
C MET A 325 -23.91 5.66 27.36
N GLN A 326 -24.44 4.52 27.80
CA GLN A 326 -24.36 4.06 29.20
C GLN A 326 -22.95 3.59 29.57
N GLU A 327 -22.26 2.88 28.67
CA GLU A 327 -20.85 2.48 28.88
C GLU A 327 -19.90 3.69 28.88
N TYR A 328 -20.11 4.66 27.99
CA TYR A 328 -19.27 5.86 27.93
C TYR A 328 -19.39 6.73 29.20
N ASN A 329 -20.58 6.77 29.81
CA ASN A 329 -20.80 7.47 31.08
C ASN A 329 -20.26 6.69 32.30
N HIS A 330 -20.14 5.36 32.22
CA HIS A 330 -19.52 4.56 33.28
C HIS A 330 -17.99 4.73 33.31
N ILE A 331 -17.33 4.82 32.16
CA ILE A 331 -15.87 5.01 32.08
C ILE A 331 -15.44 6.39 32.61
N ASN A 332 -16.23 7.44 32.37
CA ASN A 332 -15.92 8.79 32.88
C ASN A 332 -16.25 8.99 34.37
N ARG A 333 -17.00 8.09 35.00
CA ARG A 333 -17.24 8.10 36.46
C ARG A 333 -16.18 7.36 37.27
N ALA A 334 -15.30 6.59 36.63
CA ALA A 334 -14.23 5.85 37.30
C ALA A 334 -12.89 6.60 37.37
N VAL A 335 -12.85 7.87 36.93
CA VAL A 335 -11.63 8.71 36.88
C VAL A 335 -11.84 10.04 37.61
N ILE A 336 -12.52 10.01 38.75
CA ILE A 336 -12.51 11.11 39.73
C ILE A 336 -12.12 10.54 41.08
#